data_AF-A0A978UZU2-F1
#
_entry.id   AF-A0A978UZU2-F1
#
_cell.length_a   1.000
_cell.length_b   1.000
_cell.length_c   1.000
_cell.angle_alpha   90.00
_cell.angle_beta   90.00
_cell.angle_gamma   90.00
#
_symmetry.space_group_name_H-M   'P 1'
#
loop_
_entity.id
_entity.type
_entity.pdbx_description
1 polymer ?
#
loop_
_entity_poly.entity_id
_entity_poly.type
_entity_poly.pdbx_seq_one_letter_code
_entity_poly.pdbx_strand_id
1 'polypeptide(L)'
;MVSDSTSKSHFATEETNFKEWRQVVQEIVRFMNDDTAFMNVRPLRYCATFDSYPASLPYVARFHAKKVLKFQDALLTSYHRNEVKFAELTLDTHRMLQCLEWEPSGSFYQKRPAEIKENGISYDHSGASGLIDMNLAVDMTDPTLPPNPRKAILYRPSVTHLIAVMATICEELPPDSIMLVYLSASGKASRSNVTQTESLGGSQKLSKNKVVSLHEQNNTLPESCVNDKGESSGYYDKYLWFGPRGNNGLNNLYPGDIIPFTRRPLFLIIDSDNSHAFKAVLILWFQRSCCSPIVISSVANMEPFGSVLHGAERGERAALLLSPLRPANLPDANIAQNGSQFTFFLTAPLSAFCQLVGLSPPDTETDVYSDAEKILSTAFSELEVILCTSKSLDLVWAQVLSDPFLRRLILRFIFCRSVLSFFCLSQNSDQYLPSCLPLLPDSVSPDSEVMQAAVVRLAKHFKIAHRFHFGDME
;
A
#
# COMPACT_ATOMS: atom_id res chain seq x y z
N MET A 1 -7.12 -27.40 51.44
CA MET A 1 -6.12 -27.14 50.38
C MET A 1 -6.73 -26.92 48.97
N VAL A 2 -8.04 -26.64 48.83
CA VAL A 2 -8.69 -26.45 47.51
C VAL A 2 -9.17 -25.00 47.28
N SER A 3 -9.14 -24.15 48.30
CA SER A 3 -9.60 -22.74 48.23
C SER A 3 -8.53 -21.73 47.78
N ASP A 4 -7.27 -22.14 47.66
CA ASP A 4 -6.15 -21.23 47.36
C ASP A 4 -5.66 -21.33 45.90
N SER A 5 -6.16 -22.31 45.13
CA SER A 5 -5.84 -22.49 43.70
C SER A 5 -6.79 -21.72 42.77
N THR A 6 -8.06 -21.57 43.13
CA THR A 6 -9.06 -20.82 42.36
C THR A 6 -8.84 -19.32 42.42
N SER A 7 -8.48 -18.76 43.58
CA SER A 7 -8.12 -17.35 43.70
C SER A 7 -6.87 -17.01 42.88
N LYS A 8 -5.80 -17.80 43.00
CA LYS A 8 -4.57 -17.64 42.21
C LYS A 8 -4.81 -17.73 40.70
N SER A 9 -5.70 -18.61 40.24
CA SER A 9 -6.07 -18.69 38.83
C SER A 9 -6.82 -17.45 38.35
N HIS A 10 -7.73 -16.90 39.17
CA HIS A 10 -8.51 -15.70 38.84
C HIS A 10 -7.62 -14.44 38.80
N PHE A 11 -6.71 -14.29 39.77
CA PHE A 11 -5.72 -13.22 39.78
C PHE A 11 -4.72 -13.33 38.62
N ALA A 12 -4.28 -14.53 38.26
CA ALA A 12 -3.40 -14.73 37.10
C ALA A 12 -4.12 -14.43 35.77
N THR A 13 -5.41 -14.77 35.64
CA THR A 13 -6.22 -14.39 34.48
C THR A 13 -6.50 -12.88 34.42
N GLU A 14 -6.71 -12.22 35.55
CA GLU A 14 -6.88 -10.77 35.60
C GLU A 14 -5.58 -10.02 35.28
N GLU A 15 -4.43 -10.50 35.75
CA GLU A 15 -3.12 -9.92 35.43
C GLU A 15 -2.71 -10.14 33.97
N THR A 16 -3.03 -11.29 33.38
CA THR A 16 -2.80 -11.56 31.96
C THR A 16 -3.70 -10.70 31.10
N ASN A 17 -4.99 -10.62 31.41
CA ASN A 17 -5.93 -9.69 30.78
C ASN A 17 -5.44 -8.24 30.88
N PHE A 18 -4.96 -7.80 32.05
CA PHE A 18 -4.45 -6.44 32.23
C PHE A 18 -3.19 -6.17 31.39
N LYS A 19 -2.26 -7.14 31.27
CA LYS A 19 -1.08 -7.02 30.43
C LYS A 19 -1.44 -6.96 28.94
N GLU A 20 -2.37 -7.78 28.51
CA GLU A 20 -2.91 -7.78 27.13
C GLU A 20 -3.60 -6.45 26.81
N TRP A 21 -4.49 -5.98 27.68
CA TRP A 21 -5.15 -4.68 27.52
C TRP A 21 -4.16 -3.52 27.51
N ARG A 22 -3.15 -3.54 28.39
CA ARG A 22 -2.08 -2.54 28.38
C ARG A 22 -1.31 -2.55 27.07
N GLN A 23 -1.02 -3.73 26.50
CA GLN A 23 -0.40 -3.83 25.19
C GLN A 23 -1.31 -3.25 24.10
N VAL A 24 -2.60 -3.58 24.10
CA VAL A 24 -3.58 -3.03 23.14
C VAL A 24 -3.64 -1.50 23.24
N VAL A 25 -3.70 -0.93 24.45
CA VAL A 25 -3.69 0.52 24.64
C VAL A 25 -2.38 1.13 24.13
N GLN A 26 -1.23 0.50 24.38
CA GLN A 26 0.06 0.97 23.84
C GLN A 26 0.11 0.89 22.30
N GLU A 27 -0.45 -0.17 21.70
CA GLU A 27 -0.61 -0.31 20.25
C GLU A 27 -1.50 0.81 19.69
N ILE A 28 -2.65 1.07 20.30
CA ILE A 28 -3.56 2.16 19.91
C ILE A 28 -2.85 3.52 20.03
N VAL A 29 -2.15 3.80 21.13
CA VAL A 29 -1.44 5.07 21.30
C VAL A 29 -0.33 5.22 20.25
N ARG A 30 0.45 4.17 19.99
CA ARG A 30 1.47 4.21 18.93
C ARG A 30 0.84 4.45 17.56
N PHE A 31 -0.21 3.70 17.25
CA PHE A 31 -0.96 3.84 16.00
C PHE A 31 -1.52 5.26 15.85
N MET A 32 -2.16 5.77 16.89
CA MET A 32 -2.71 7.12 16.91
C MET A 32 -1.61 8.15 16.77
N ASN A 33 -0.46 8.04 17.43
CA ASN A 33 0.62 9.01 17.27
C ASN A 33 1.14 9.07 15.82
N ASP A 34 1.22 7.91 15.16
CA ASP A 34 1.69 7.80 13.78
C ASP A 34 0.64 8.21 12.73
N ASP A 35 -0.63 8.23 13.13
CA ASP A 35 -1.76 8.68 12.30
C ASP A 35 -2.13 10.16 12.56
N THR A 36 -2.10 10.60 13.83
CA THR A 36 -2.49 11.95 14.32
C THR A 36 -1.55 13.07 13.94
N ALA A 37 -0.31 12.76 13.52
CA ALA A 37 0.55 13.77 12.91
C ALA A 37 -0.13 14.48 11.70
N PHE A 38 -1.21 13.90 11.13
CA PHE A 38 -1.86 14.40 9.91
C PHE A 38 -3.40 14.51 10.01
N MET A 39 -4.03 14.10 11.13
CA MET A 39 -5.50 13.97 11.26
C MET A 39 -6.28 15.30 11.23
N ASN A 40 -5.62 16.45 11.35
CA ASN A 40 -6.31 17.72 11.54
C ASN A 40 -6.48 18.58 10.28
N VAL A 41 -6.02 18.14 9.10
CA VAL A 41 -6.01 19.02 7.90
C VAL A 41 -6.81 18.48 6.72
N ARG A 42 -6.73 17.19 6.39
CA ARG A 42 -7.50 16.60 5.28
C ARG A 42 -7.86 15.13 5.52
N PRO A 43 -9.09 14.70 5.25
CA PRO A 43 -9.47 13.30 5.33
C PRO A 43 -8.71 12.43 4.32
N LEU A 44 -8.38 11.20 4.71
CA LEU A 44 -7.83 10.18 3.80
C LEU A 44 -8.88 9.68 2.80
N ARG A 45 -10.15 9.72 3.20
CA ARG A 45 -11.30 9.34 2.38
C ARG A 45 -11.47 10.26 1.17
N TYR A 46 -12.22 9.80 0.19
CA TYR A 46 -12.52 10.57 -1.00
C TYR A 46 -13.48 11.71 -0.64
N CYS A 47 -12.98 12.93 -0.71
CA CYS A 47 -13.77 14.13 -0.49
C CYS A 47 -14.00 14.82 -1.82
N ALA A 48 -15.26 14.94 -2.25
CA ALA A 48 -15.60 15.59 -3.51
C ALA A 48 -15.06 17.04 -3.60
N THR A 49 -14.96 17.75 -2.48
CA THR A 49 -14.39 19.11 -2.43
C THR A 49 -12.92 19.17 -2.84
N PHE A 50 -12.14 18.13 -2.53
CA PHE A 50 -10.68 18.17 -2.71
C PHE A 50 -10.15 17.20 -3.77
N ASP A 51 -10.92 16.16 -4.09
CA ASP A 51 -10.54 15.08 -5.01
C ASP A 51 -11.35 15.09 -6.32
N SER A 52 -12.50 15.78 -6.38
CA SER A 52 -13.24 15.93 -7.64
C SER A 52 -12.77 17.15 -8.42
N TYR A 53 -12.64 16.98 -9.73
CA TYR A 53 -12.24 18.04 -10.65
C TYR A 53 -13.36 18.27 -11.67
N PRO A 54 -14.30 19.21 -11.42
CA PRO A 54 -15.44 19.42 -12.32
C PRO A 54 -15.04 19.66 -13.79
N ALA A 55 -13.90 20.32 -14.01
CA ALA A 55 -13.36 20.59 -15.34
C ALA A 55 -12.89 19.33 -16.10
N SER A 56 -12.60 18.23 -15.41
CA SER A 56 -12.17 16.98 -16.04
C SER A 56 -13.35 16.09 -16.46
N LEU A 57 -14.54 16.30 -15.90
CA LEU A 57 -15.72 15.44 -16.10
C LEU A 57 -16.06 15.20 -17.58
N PRO A 58 -16.04 16.21 -18.49
CA PRO A 58 -16.30 15.97 -19.91
C PRO A 58 -15.28 15.04 -20.57
N TYR A 59 -14.01 15.08 -20.13
CA TYR A 59 -12.94 14.25 -20.66
C TYR A 59 -13.00 12.84 -20.12
N VAL A 60 -13.36 12.67 -18.84
CA VAL A 60 -13.63 11.35 -18.25
C VAL A 60 -14.78 10.68 -18.98
N ALA A 61 -15.81 11.46 -19.37
CA ALA A 61 -16.99 10.91 -20.02
C ALA A 61 -16.71 10.22 -21.36
N ARG A 62 -15.60 10.58 -22.04
CA ARG A 62 -15.17 9.93 -23.30
C ARG A 62 -14.93 8.43 -23.14
N PHE A 63 -14.57 7.99 -21.93
CA PHE A 63 -14.29 6.60 -21.65
C PHE A 63 -15.56 5.76 -21.53
N HIS A 64 -16.73 6.36 -21.23
CA HIS A 64 -18.02 5.65 -21.14
C HIS A 64 -18.47 4.96 -22.45
N ALA A 65 -17.90 5.34 -23.59
CA ALA A 65 -18.15 4.67 -24.87
C ALA A 65 -17.34 3.36 -25.04
N LYS A 66 -16.35 3.10 -24.18
CA LYS A 66 -15.54 1.88 -24.11
C LYS A 66 -15.91 1.14 -22.82
N LYS A 67 -15.69 -0.17 -22.72
CA LYS A 67 -16.01 -0.99 -21.53
C LYS A 67 -15.40 -0.37 -20.26
N VAL A 68 -16.19 0.43 -19.53
CA VAL A 68 -15.80 1.10 -18.28
C VAL A 68 -15.90 0.11 -17.14
N LEU A 69 -14.80 -0.04 -16.40
CA LEU A 69 -14.75 -0.92 -15.25
C LEU A 69 -15.25 -0.18 -14.01
N LYS A 70 -16.09 -0.86 -13.23
CA LYS A 70 -16.54 -0.40 -11.91
C LYS A 70 -15.66 -1.00 -10.83
N PHE A 71 -15.05 -0.18 -10.01
CA PHE A 71 -14.32 -0.69 -8.85
C PHE A 71 -15.30 -1.20 -7.80
N GLN A 72 -15.22 -2.48 -7.46
CA GLN A 72 -16.17 -3.12 -6.53
C GLN A 72 -15.51 -3.84 -5.37
N ASP A 73 -14.35 -4.46 -5.59
CA ASP A 73 -13.71 -5.29 -4.57
C ASP A 73 -12.25 -4.90 -4.39
N ALA A 74 -11.83 -4.80 -3.13
CA ALA A 74 -10.46 -4.54 -2.74
C ALA A 74 -9.97 -5.62 -1.79
N LEU A 75 -8.80 -6.20 -2.07
CA LEU A 75 -8.10 -7.10 -1.17
C LEU A 75 -6.86 -6.38 -0.64
N LEU A 76 -6.81 -6.18 0.68
CA LEU A 76 -5.73 -5.44 1.34
C LEU A 76 -4.98 -6.39 2.28
N THR A 77 -3.68 -6.52 2.08
CA THR A 77 -2.84 -7.26 3.01
C THR A 77 -1.47 -6.62 3.15
N SER A 78 -0.98 -6.60 4.38
CA SER A 78 0.41 -6.25 4.66
C SER A 78 1.08 -7.20 5.64
N TYR A 79 2.38 -7.32 5.48
CA TYR A 79 3.27 -8.01 6.39
C TYR A 79 4.65 -7.36 6.37
N HIS A 80 4.94 -6.57 7.41
CA HIS A 80 6.30 -6.18 7.76
C HIS A 80 6.63 -6.57 9.19
N ARG A 81 7.93 -6.74 9.48
CA ARG A 81 8.38 -6.94 10.86
C ARG A 81 8.24 -5.62 11.60
N ASN A 82 7.68 -5.68 12.81
CA ASN A 82 7.47 -4.51 13.69
C ASN A 82 6.60 -3.40 13.09
N GLU A 83 5.72 -3.74 12.15
CA GLU A 83 4.77 -2.80 11.56
C GLU A 83 3.82 -2.24 12.63
N VAL A 84 3.58 -0.93 12.59
CA VAL A 84 2.65 -0.26 13.49
C VAL A 84 1.24 -0.73 13.17
N LYS A 85 0.50 -1.14 14.19
CA LYS A 85 -0.83 -1.72 14.07
C LYS A 85 -1.63 -1.51 15.34
N PHE A 86 -2.94 -1.63 15.22
CA PHE A 86 -3.82 -1.96 16.34
C PHE A 86 -4.59 -3.24 15.98
N ALA A 87 -4.59 -4.22 16.89
CA ALA A 87 -5.19 -5.54 16.62
C ALA A 87 -4.64 -6.17 15.32
N GLU A 88 -5.52 -6.39 14.33
CA GLU A 88 -5.22 -6.98 13.02
C GLU A 88 -5.10 -5.92 11.90
N LEU A 89 -5.22 -4.63 12.22
CA LEU A 89 -5.14 -3.55 11.24
C LEU A 89 -3.82 -2.80 11.35
N THR A 90 -2.96 -2.99 10.35
CA THR A 90 -1.69 -2.24 10.21
C THR A 90 -1.95 -0.81 9.75
N LEU A 91 -1.04 0.12 10.04
CA LEU A 91 -1.12 1.52 9.63
C LEU A 91 -1.30 1.68 8.11
N ASP A 92 -0.54 0.96 7.30
CA ASP A 92 -0.61 1.08 5.85
C ASP A 92 -1.92 0.52 5.27
N THR A 93 -2.36 -0.63 5.78
CA THR A 93 -3.69 -1.18 5.45
C THR A 93 -4.81 -0.24 5.88
N HIS A 94 -4.73 0.41 7.04
CA HIS A 94 -5.70 1.43 7.48
C HIS A 94 -5.73 2.62 6.52
N ARG A 95 -4.56 3.16 6.17
CA ARG A 95 -4.46 4.30 5.24
C ARG A 95 -5.06 3.94 3.88
N MET A 96 -4.76 2.76 3.35
CA MET A 96 -5.35 2.28 2.09
C MET A 96 -6.85 2.03 2.22
N LEU A 97 -7.31 1.47 3.34
CA LEU A 97 -8.73 1.25 3.63
C LEU A 97 -9.51 2.56 3.57
N GLN A 98 -9.07 3.57 4.32
CA GLN A 98 -9.68 4.91 4.33
C GLN A 98 -9.60 5.55 2.94
N CYS A 99 -8.50 5.35 2.20
CA CYS A 99 -8.33 5.86 0.84
C CYS A 99 -9.32 5.25 -0.18
N LEU A 100 -10.03 4.18 0.17
CA LEU A 100 -11.02 3.54 -0.70
C LEU A 100 -12.45 3.72 -0.17
N GLU A 101 -12.68 4.77 0.62
CA GLU A 101 -13.99 5.14 1.17
C GLU A 101 -14.38 6.56 0.77
N TRP A 102 -15.68 6.78 0.56
CA TRP A 102 -16.24 8.12 0.45
C TRP A 102 -16.22 8.85 1.80
N GLU A 103 -15.87 10.12 1.79
CA GLU A 103 -16.05 10.98 2.95
C GLU A 103 -17.56 11.08 3.26
N PRO A 104 -18.00 10.82 4.51
CA PRO A 104 -19.38 10.98 4.92
C PRO A 104 -19.83 12.42 4.61
N SER A 105 -20.72 12.55 3.65
CA SER A 105 -21.17 13.83 3.13
C SER A 105 -22.57 14.08 3.68
N GLY A 106 -22.69 15.09 4.54
CA GLY A 106 -23.92 15.47 5.24
C GLY A 106 -23.73 16.81 5.98
N SER A 107 -24.79 17.33 6.61
CA SER A 107 -24.83 18.64 7.30
C SER A 107 -23.79 18.85 8.43
N PHE A 108 -22.96 17.85 8.72
CA PHE A 108 -21.88 17.91 9.70
C PHE A 108 -20.62 18.65 9.22
N TYR A 109 -20.39 18.77 7.90
CA TYR A 109 -19.23 19.48 7.34
C TYR A 109 -19.52 20.90 6.87
N GLN A 110 -20.78 21.33 6.84
CA GLN A 110 -21.05 22.74 6.64
C GLN A 110 -20.60 23.46 7.91
N LYS A 111 -19.38 24.04 7.87
CA LYS A 111 -18.97 25.13 8.76
C LYS A 111 -20.20 26.03 8.83
N ARG A 112 -20.94 25.99 9.94
CA ARG A 112 -22.09 26.87 10.13
C ARG A 112 -21.54 28.26 9.82
N PRO A 113 -22.04 28.99 8.82
CA PRO A 113 -21.84 30.42 8.82
C PRO A 113 -22.27 30.85 10.22
N ALA A 114 -21.46 31.64 10.91
CA ALA A 114 -21.85 32.22 12.17
C ALA A 114 -23.07 33.11 11.88
N GLU A 115 -24.26 32.53 11.91
CA GLU A 115 -25.51 33.27 11.88
C GLU A 115 -25.57 34.00 13.22
N ILE A 116 -25.21 35.28 13.17
CA ILE A 116 -25.63 36.24 14.17
C ILE A 116 -27.15 36.24 14.13
N LYS A 117 -27.78 35.52 15.06
CA LYS A 117 -29.22 35.67 15.30
C LYS A 117 -29.40 36.77 16.31
N GLU A 118 -29.84 37.93 15.82
CA GLU A 118 -30.59 38.87 16.64
C GLU A 118 -31.86 38.19 17.16
N ASN A 119 -32.16 38.47 18.43
CA ASN A 119 -33.39 38.19 19.17
C ASN A 119 -33.57 36.76 19.70
N GLY A 120 -33.42 36.66 21.03
CA GLY A 120 -33.50 35.44 21.79
C GLY A 120 -34.90 34.89 21.97
N ILE A 121 -34.98 33.56 22.00
CA ILE A 121 -35.78 32.71 22.89
C ILE A 121 -35.01 31.38 22.96
N SER A 122 -34.65 30.94 24.17
CA SER A 122 -34.01 29.65 24.44
C SER A 122 -35.07 28.54 24.51
N TYR A 123 -34.94 27.50 23.69
CA TYR A 123 -35.62 26.23 23.94
C TYR A 123 -34.58 25.17 24.29
N ASP A 124 -34.60 24.74 25.55
CA ASP A 124 -33.89 23.57 26.03
C ASP A 124 -34.53 22.30 25.45
N HIS A 125 -33.77 21.52 24.70
CA HIS A 125 -34.12 20.15 24.35
C HIS A 125 -33.07 19.20 24.91
N SER A 126 -33.01 19.14 26.25
CA SER A 126 -32.60 17.94 26.97
C SER A 126 -33.84 17.08 27.21
N GLY A 127 -34.13 16.18 26.27
CA GLY A 127 -35.19 15.18 26.40
C GLY A 127 -34.73 13.89 25.73
N ALA A 128 -34.51 12.85 26.54
CA ALA A 128 -34.17 11.52 26.09
C ALA A 128 -35.21 10.99 25.09
N SER A 129 -34.84 10.87 23.82
CA SER A 129 -35.61 10.12 22.84
C SER A 129 -35.01 8.73 22.68
N GLY A 130 -35.44 7.83 23.57
CA GLY A 130 -35.27 6.40 23.40
C GLY A 130 -36.28 5.89 22.38
N LEU A 131 -36.00 6.08 21.09
CA LEU A 131 -36.47 5.27 19.96
C LEU A 131 -35.78 5.81 18.68
N ILE A 132 -34.48 5.56 18.54
CA ILE A 132 -33.77 5.89 17.29
C ILE A 132 -33.86 4.65 16.42
N ASP A 133 -34.71 4.70 15.39
CA ASP A 133 -34.76 3.69 14.35
C ASP A 133 -33.36 3.56 13.70
N MET A 134 -32.83 2.34 13.68
CA MET A 134 -31.45 2.04 13.31
C MET A 134 -31.24 2.17 11.80
N ASN A 135 -31.04 3.39 11.31
CA ASN A 135 -30.44 3.64 9.99
C ASN A 135 -29.48 4.85 10.01
N LEU A 136 -28.78 5.05 11.13
CA LEU A 136 -27.76 6.09 11.28
C LEU A 136 -26.66 6.01 10.20
N ALA A 137 -26.39 4.82 9.65
CA ALA A 137 -25.46 4.63 8.54
C ALA A 137 -25.98 5.19 7.21
N VAL A 138 -27.29 5.14 6.96
CA VAL A 138 -27.93 5.66 5.73
C VAL A 138 -27.99 7.20 5.78
N ASP A 139 -28.24 7.76 6.97
CA ASP A 139 -28.28 9.22 7.18
C ASP A 139 -26.89 9.90 7.12
N MET A 140 -25.80 9.13 7.30
CA MET A 140 -24.41 9.61 7.24
C MET A 140 -23.80 9.51 5.83
N THR A 141 -24.48 8.85 4.89
CA THR A 141 -24.02 8.65 3.52
C THR A 141 -24.81 9.53 2.56
N ASP A 142 -24.10 10.28 1.70
CA ASP A 142 -24.75 11.02 0.62
C ASP A 142 -25.33 10.03 -0.40
N PRO A 143 -26.66 10.00 -0.60
CA PRO A 143 -27.31 9.04 -1.48
C PRO A 143 -27.00 9.28 -2.96
N THR A 144 -26.37 10.41 -3.31
CA THR A 144 -25.93 10.71 -4.66
C THR A 144 -24.59 10.03 -5.01
N LEU A 145 -23.86 9.52 -4.01
CA LEU A 145 -22.59 8.84 -4.22
C LEU A 145 -22.79 7.34 -4.54
N PRO A 146 -21.95 6.75 -5.40
CA PRO A 146 -21.92 5.31 -5.59
C PRO A 146 -21.62 4.56 -4.29
N PRO A 147 -22.02 3.28 -4.16
CA PRO A 147 -21.67 2.47 -3.00
C PRO A 147 -20.14 2.34 -2.84
N ASN A 148 -19.68 2.24 -1.60
CA ASN A 148 -18.28 1.93 -1.32
C ASN A 148 -17.93 0.52 -1.85
N PRO A 149 -16.69 0.30 -2.33
CA PRO A 149 -16.22 -1.03 -2.69
C PRO A 149 -16.18 -1.93 -1.44
N ARG A 150 -16.46 -3.22 -1.63
CA ARG A 150 -16.24 -4.30 -0.66
C ARG A 150 -14.73 -4.42 -0.40
N LYS A 151 -14.35 -4.59 0.86
CA LYS A 151 -12.93 -4.65 1.26
C LYS A 151 -12.68 -5.90 2.10
N ALA A 152 -11.79 -6.76 1.62
CA ALA A 152 -11.28 -7.90 2.37
C ALA A 152 -9.91 -7.53 2.94
N ILE A 153 -9.76 -7.58 4.27
CA ILE A 153 -8.50 -7.29 4.95
C ILE A 153 -7.92 -8.60 5.47
N LEU A 154 -6.70 -8.92 5.07
CA LEU A 154 -6.02 -10.12 5.54
C LEU A 154 -4.78 -9.74 6.37
N TYR A 155 -4.83 -10.04 7.66
CA TYR A 155 -3.70 -9.89 8.56
C TYR A 155 -2.87 -11.17 8.62
N ARG A 156 -1.59 -11.09 8.22
CA ARG A 156 -0.64 -12.22 8.20
C ARG A 156 -1.21 -13.50 7.53
N PRO A 157 -1.80 -13.41 6.32
CA PRO A 157 -2.37 -14.59 5.68
C PRO A 157 -1.28 -15.61 5.32
N SER A 158 -1.65 -16.90 5.25
CA SER A 158 -0.86 -17.81 4.43
C SER A 158 -1.08 -17.47 2.96
N VAL A 159 -0.07 -17.72 2.11
CA VAL A 159 -0.20 -17.58 0.66
C VAL A 159 -1.37 -18.38 0.12
N THR A 160 -1.61 -19.58 0.66
CA THR A 160 -2.80 -20.38 0.30
C THR A 160 -4.12 -19.72 0.69
N HIS A 161 -4.18 -19.04 1.83
CA HIS A 161 -5.36 -18.30 2.26
C HIS A 161 -5.57 -17.06 1.39
N LEU A 162 -4.50 -16.33 1.07
CA LEU A 162 -4.53 -15.20 0.15
C LEU A 162 -5.04 -15.62 -1.23
N ILE A 163 -4.50 -16.69 -1.81
CA ILE A 163 -4.91 -17.25 -3.10
C ILE A 163 -6.38 -17.68 -3.06
N ALA A 164 -6.84 -18.32 -1.99
CA ALA A 164 -8.23 -18.73 -1.84
C ALA A 164 -9.18 -17.52 -1.83
N VAL A 165 -8.85 -16.48 -1.07
CA VAL A 165 -9.66 -15.24 -1.03
C VAL A 165 -9.64 -14.52 -2.38
N MET A 166 -8.49 -14.42 -3.04
CA MET A 166 -8.39 -13.88 -4.41
C MET A 166 -9.27 -14.68 -5.39
N ALA A 167 -9.28 -16.00 -5.30
CA ALA A 167 -10.11 -16.86 -6.14
C ALA A 167 -11.60 -16.62 -5.91
N THR A 168 -12.03 -16.55 -4.65
CA THR A 168 -13.43 -16.23 -4.29
C THR A 168 -13.85 -14.88 -4.85
N ILE A 169 -13.04 -13.83 -4.66
CA ILE A 169 -13.37 -12.50 -5.20
C ILE A 169 -13.41 -12.54 -6.74
N CYS A 170 -12.44 -13.16 -7.41
CA CYS A 170 -12.41 -13.25 -8.88
C CYS A 170 -13.60 -14.03 -9.48
N GLU A 171 -14.12 -15.02 -8.76
CA GLU A 171 -15.29 -15.82 -9.17
C GLU A 171 -16.58 -15.01 -9.01
N GLU A 172 -16.72 -14.26 -7.91
CA GLU A 172 -17.86 -13.39 -7.64
C GLU A 172 -17.84 -12.06 -8.43
N LEU A 173 -16.67 -11.64 -8.93
CA LEU A 173 -16.49 -10.34 -9.58
C LEU A 173 -17.33 -10.22 -10.87
N PRO A 174 -18.21 -9.21 -10.99
CA PRO A 174 -19.00 -8.99 -12.20
C PRO A 174 -18.14 -8.75 -13.46
N PRO A 175 -18.65 -9.02 -14.68
CA PRO A 175 -17.88 -8.91 -15.92
C PRO A 175 -17.35 -7.51 -16.26
N ASP A 176 -18.00 -6.46 -15.75
CA ASP A 176 -17.67 -5.05 -15.94
C ASP A 176 -17.06 -4.43 -14.67
N SER A 177 -16.46 -5.26 -13.82
CA SER A 177 -15.88 -4.83 -12.55
C SER A 177 -14.39 -5.14 -12.46
N ILE A 178 -13.68 -4.31 -11.71
CA ILE A 178 -12.25 -4.47 -11.44
C ILE A 178 -12.03 -4.72 -9.95
N MET A 179 -11.12 -5.64 -9.66
CA MET A 179 -10.61 -5.88 -8.30
C MET A 179 -9.30 -5.13 -8.10
N LEU A 180 -9.17 -4.43 -6.97
CA LEU A 180 -7.89 -3.90 -6.49
C LEU A 180 -7.24 -4.90 -5.53
N VAL A 181 -5.95 -5.15 -5.68
CA VAL A 181 -5.16 -5.97 -4.75
C VAL A 181 -3.97 -5.16 -4.29
N TYR A 182 -3.90 -4.89 -2.99
CA TYR A 182 -2.79 -4.20 -2.35
C TYR A 182 -2.00 -5.22 -1.52
N LEU A 183 -0.74 -5.41 -1.87
CA LEU A 183 0.20 -6.30 -1.19
C LEU A 183 1.39 -5.47 -0.70
N SER A 184 1.55 -5.36 0.62
CA SER A 184 2.74 -4.76 1.21
C SER A 184 3.54 -5.77 2.01
N ALA A 185 4.72 -6.15 1.53
CA ALA A 185 5.55 -7.14 2.21
C ALA A 185 7.00 -7.06 1.75
N SER A 186 7.95 -7.44 2.62
CA SER A 186 9.36 -7.53 2.22
C SER A 186 9.60 -8.71 1.28
N GLY A 187 10.48 -8.52 0.30
CA GLY A 187 10.98 -9.58 -0.57
C GLY A 187 12.16 -10.35 0.01
N LYS A 188 12.60 -10.05 1.23
CA LYS A 188 13.67 -10.76 1.92
C LYS A 188 13.10 -11.55 3.09
N ALA A 189 13.24 -12.88 3.05
CA ALA A 189 13.15 -13.67 4.26
C ALA A 189 14.37 -13.31 5.11
N SER A 190 14.24 -12.43 6.09
CA SER A 190 15.39 -12.10 6.94
C SER A 190 15.83 -13.37 7.66
N ARG A 191 16.97 -13.91 7.21
CA ARG A 191 17.74 -14.96 7.86
C ARG A 191 18.23 -14.37 9.18
N SER A 192 17.40 -14.48 10.21
CA SER A 192 17.82 -14.15 11.55
C SER A 192 18.78 -15.25 12.00
N ASN A 193 20.09 -14.98 11.93
CA ASN A 193 21.06 -15.71 12.75
C ASN A 193 20.80 -15.32 14.21
N VAL A 194 19.78 -15.92 14.82
CA VAL A 194 19.64 -15.90 16.28
C VAL A 194 20.59 -16.98 16.79
N THR A 195 21.81 -16.58 17.14
CA THR A 195 22.56 -17.31 18.16
C THR A 195 21.68 -17.32 19.41
N GLN A 196 21.16 -18.49 19.76
CA GLN A 196 20.55 -18.74 21.05
C GLN A 196 21.57 -18.41 22.14
N THR A 197 21.49 -17.22 22.72
CA THR A 197 22.05 -16.97 24.04
C THR A 197 21.06 -17.50 25.06
N GLU A 198 20.99 -18.83 25.20
CA GLU A 198 20.38 -19.43 26.38
C GLU A 198 21.38 -19.29 27.54
N SER A 199 21.08 -18.34 28.42
CA SER A 199 21.64 -18.28 29.76
C SER A 199 21.13 -19.48 30.57
N LEU A 200 21.84 -20.61 30.53
CA LEU A 200 21.73 -21.66 31.56
C LEU A 200 22.76 -21.41 32.67
N GLY A 201 22.32 -20.73 33.73
CA GLY A 201 22.93 -20.84 35.05
C GLY A 201 22.24 -21.98 35.81
N GLY A 202 22.91 -23.13 35.96
CA GLY A 202 22.35 -24.27 36.68
C GLY A 202 23.22 -25.52 36.65
N SER A 203 24.26 -25.52 37.48
CA SER A 203 25.16 -26.63 37.77
C SER A 203 24.44 -27.96 38.07
N GLN A 204 24.84 -29.06 37.41
CA GLN A 204 25.36 -30.25 38.11
C GLN A 204 25.92 -31.35 37.17
N LYS A 205 27.17 -31.72 37.48
CA LYS A 205 27.83 -33.05 37.40
C LYS A 205 28.26 -33.63 36.04
N LEU A 206 29.59 -33.60 35.88
CA LEU A 206 30.42 -34.50 35.08
C LEU A 206 29.98 -35.97 35.19
N SER A 207 29.94 -36.65 34.04
CA SER A 207 30.44 -38.03 33.91
C SER A 207 30.98 -38.23 32.51
N LYS A 208 32.31 -38.39 32.41
CA LYS A 208 32.99 -38.91 31.23
C LYS A 208 32.68 -40.40 31.15
N ASN A 209 32.18 -40.88 30.02
CA ASN A 209 32.60 -42.18 29.52
C ASN A 209 32.49 -42.25 28.00
N LYS A 210 33.62 -42.63 27.41
CA LYS A 210 33.86 -42.82 25.99
C LYS A 210 33.70 -44.33 25.74
N VAL A 211 32.75 -44.75 24.91
CA VAL A 211 32.71 -46.11 24.36
C VAL A 211 32.39 -46.03 22.88
N VAL A 212 33.28 -46.65 22.09
CA VAL A 212 33.21 -46.85 20.65
C VAL A 212 32.49 -48.16 20.38
N SER A 213 31.56 -48.18 19.42
CA SER A 213 31.25 -49.37 18.62
C SER A 213 30.50 -49.01 17.33
N LEU A 214 30.83 -49.74 16.27
CA LEU A 214 30.48 -49.58 14.86
C LEU A 214 29.11 -50.17 14.45
N HIS A 215 28.68 -49.83 13.21
CA HIS A 215 27.69 -50.47 12.30
C HIS A 215 26.18 -50.14 12.55
N GLU A 216 25.27 -49.87 11.60
CA GLU A 216 25.19 -49.87 10.11
C GLU A 216 24.09 -48.90 9.61
N GLN A 217 24.40 -48.18 8.51
CA GLN A 217 23.57 -47.89 7.31
C GLN A 217 22.04 -47.66 7.40
N ASN A 218 21.59 -46.43 7.09
CA ASN A 218 20.89 -46.05 5.83
C ASN A 218 19.91 -44.87 6.03
N ASN A 219 20.24 -43.70 5.47
CA ASN A 219 19.38 -42.89 4.58
C ASN A 219 20.00 -41.50 4.36
N THR A 220 20.56 -41.31 3.16
CA THR A 220 21.34 -40.15 2.76
C THR A 220 20.42 -38.98 2.40
N LEU A 221 20.35 -38.02 3.31
CA LEU A 221 20.02 -36.62 3.05
C LEU A 221 21.20 -35.99 2.27
N PRO A 222 21.01 -35.15 1.24
CA PRO A 222 22.09 -34.26 0.84
C PRO A 222 22.04 -33.02 1.74
N GLU A 223 22.86 -33.03 2.79
CA GLU A 223 23.42 -31.79 3.34
C GLU A 223 24.23 -31.11 2.24
N SER A 224 23.83 -29.90 1.83
CA SER A 224 24.74 -28.99 1.14
C SER A 224 25.18 -27.92 2.12
N CYS A 225 26.36 -28.14 2.72
CA CYS A 225 27.24 -27.07 3.17
C CYS A 225 27.42 -26.09 2.00
N VAL A 226 27.13 -24.81 2.20
CA VAL A 226 27.58 -23.77 1.27
C VAL A 226 28.39 -22.74 2.02
N ASN A 227 29.65 -22.71 1.62
CA ASN A 227 30.70 -21.77 1.97
C ASN A 227 30.29 -20.32 1.73
N ASP A 228 30.96 -19.47 2.50
CA ASP A 228 31.06 -18.03 2.35
C ASP A 228 31.52 -17.58 0.95
N LYS A 229 31.07 -16.38 0.57
CA LYS A 229 31.39 -15.57 -0.64
C LYS A 229 30.68 -15.90 -1.96
N GLY A 230 29.83 -14.96 -2.36
CA GLY A 230 29.44 -14.74 -3.76
C GLY A 230 28.01 -14.22 -3.87
N GLU A 231 27.84 -13.01 -4.38
CA GLU A 231 26.55 -12.49 -4.86
C GLU A 231 26.02 -13.39 -5.98
N SER A 232 25.34 -14.48 -5.64
CA SER A 232 24.49 -15.21 -6.59
C SER A 232 23.04 -14.83 -6.29
N SER A 233 22.56 -13.78 -6.96
CA SER A 233 21.14 -13.46 -7.09
C SER A 233 20.44 -14.65 -7.75
N GLY A 234 19.90 -15.55 -6.91
CA GLY A 234 19.23 -16.74 -7.38
C GLY A 234 17.85 -16.40 -7.90
N TYR A 235 17.42 -17.08 -8.97
CA TYR A 235 16.05 -17.03 -9.51
C TYR A 235 14.95 -17.25 -8.43
N TYR A 236 15.30 -17.93 -7.34
CA TYR A 236 14.44 -18.21 -6.19
C TYR A 236 14.23 -17.03 -5.23
N ASP A 237 14.88 -15.87 -5.42
CA ASP A 237 14.77 -14.68 -4.54
C ASP A 237 13.70 -13.67 -5.00
N LYS A 238 12.83 -14.05 -5.95
CA LYS A 238 11.80 -13.17 -6.54
C LYS A 238 10.40 -13.46 -5.99
N TYR A 239 10.18 -13.17 -4.71
CA TYR A 239 8.91 -13.37 -4.01
C TYR A 239 8.58 -12.25 -3.02
N LEU A 240 7.34 -12.21 -2.52
CA LEU A 240 6.94 -11.49 -1.31
C LEU A 240 6.85 -12.46 -0.15
N TRP A 241 7.40 -12.10 1.01
CA TRP A 241 7.43 -12.94 2.19
C TRP A 241 6.36 -12.51 3.21
N PHE A 242 5.40 -13.39 3.48
CA PHE A 242 4.32 -13.16 4.45
C PHE A 242 4.60 -13.77 5.84
N GLY A 243 5.87 -13.86 6.23
CA GLY A 243 6.26 -14.27 7.57
C GLY A 243 6.54 -15.77 7.77
N PRO A 244 7.07 -16.15 8.96
CA PRO A 244 7.31 -17.54 9.29
C PRO A 244 6.00 -18.24 9.68
N ARG A 245 5.87 -19.51 9.31
CA ARG A 245 4.80 -20.40 9.81
C ARG A 245 5.40 -21.48 10.69
N GLY A 246 4.69 -21.85 11.76
CA GLY A 246 5.15 -22.81 12.78
C GLY A 246 5.50 -24.23 12.27
N ASN A 247 5.22 -24.55 11.01
CA ASN A 247 5.58 -25.82 10.36
C ASN A 247 6.59 -25.59 9.23
N ASN A 248 7.82 -25.12 9.49
CA ASN A 248 8.98 -25.07 8.58
C ASN A 248 8.78 -24.62 7.10
N GLY A 249 7.61 -24.12 6.74
CA GLY A 249 7.17 -23.87 5.38
C GLY A 249 7.39 -22.41 5.01
N LEU A 250 7.85 -22.19 3.78
CA LEU A 250 8.03 -20.85 3.23
C LEU A 250 6.65 -20.25 2.91
N ASN A 251 6.35 -19.07 3.47
CA ASN A 251 5.14 -18.31 3.17
C ASN A 251 5.44 -17.26 2.09
N ASN A 252 5.87 -17.73 0.92
CA ASN A 252 6.37 -16.91 -0.18
C ASN A 252 5.33 -16.83 -1.31
N LEU A 253 4.95 -15.61 -1.70
CA LEU A 253 4.11 -15.37 -2.87
C LEU A 253 4.98 -15.01 -4.07
N TYR A 254 4.87 -15.77 -5.15
CA TYR A 254 5.61 -15.55 -6.38
C TYR A 254 4.75 -14.81 -7.42
N PRO A 255 5.37 -14.08 -8.37
CA PRO A 255 4.65 -13.46 -9.49
C PRO A 255 3.74 -14.45 -10.25
N GLY A 256 4.17 -15.71 -10.38
CA GLY A 256 3.41 -16.77 -11.04
C GLY A 256 2.07 -17.08 -10.37
N ASP A 257 1.96 -16.89 -9.05
CA ASP A 257 0.75 -17.16 -8.27
C ASP A 257 -0.36 -16.15 -8.57
N ILE A 258 -0.02 -14.97 -9.10
CA ILE A 258 -0.97 -13.91 -9.45
C ILE A 258 -1.54 -14.08 -10.86
N ILE A 259 -0.82 -14.75 -11.76
CA ILE A 259 -1.21 -14.95 -13.17
C ILE A 259 -2.63 -15.51 -13.32
N PRO A 260 -3.09 -16.51 -12.52
CA PRO A 260 -4.45 -17.03 -12.67
C PRO A 260 -5.56 -15.98 -12.51
N PHE A 261 -5.28 -14.92 -11.74
CA PHE A 261 -6.23 -13.86 -11.42
C PHE A 261 -6.24 -12.72 -12.45
N THR A 262 -5.28 -12.69 -13.38
CA THR A 262 -5.30 -11.75 -14.52
C THR A 262 -6.29 -12.17 -15.62
N ARG A 263 -7.21 -13.12 -15.33
CA ARG A 263 -8.36 -13.45 -16.19
C ARG A 263 -9.51 -12.45 -16.02
N ARG A 264 -9.49 -11.69 -14.93
CA ARG A 264 -10.38 -10.57 -14.66
C ARG A 264 -9.57 -9.27 -14.70
N PRO A 265 -10.21 -8.11 -14.94
CA PRO A 265 -9.52 -6.84 -14.77
C PRO A 265 -8.98 -6.72 -13.35
N LEU A 266 -7.69 -6.38 -13.24
CA LEU A 266 -6.95 -6.35 -11.98
C LEU A 266 -6.15 -5.06 -11.87
N PHE A 267 -6.29 -4.37 -10.74
CA PHE A 267 -5.44 -3.25 -10.33
C PHE A 267 -4.55 -3.71 -9.17
N LEU A 268 -3.25 -3.89 -9.42
CA LEU A 268 -2.31 -4.47 -8.46
C LEU A 268 -1.35 -3.40 -7.94
N ILE A 269 -1.28 -3.25 -6.62
CA ILE A 269 -0.32 -2.38 -5.94
C ILE A 269 0.63 -3.28 -5.14
N ILE A 270 1.92 -3.28 -5.51
CA ILE A 270 2.96 -4.02 -4.80
C ILE A 270 3.88 -3.03 -4.09
N ASP A 271 3.84 -3.06 -2.77
CA ASP A 271 4.68 -2.26 -1.89
C ASP A 271 5.75 -3.15 -1.23
N SER A 272 6.92 -3.21 -1.86
CA SER A 272 8.00 -4.13 -1.50
C SER A 272 9.36 -3.67 -2.01
N ASP A 273 10.43 -3.99 -1.28
CA ASP A 273 11.82 -3.88 -1.76
C ASP A 273 12.15 -4.85 -2.91
N ASN A 274 11.22 -5.72 -3.28
CA ASN A 274 11.31 -6.64 -4.42
C ASN A 274 10.12 -6.48 -5.39
N SER A 275 9.43 -5.33 -5.37
CA SER A 275 8.23 -5.06 -6.18
C SER A 275 8.45 -5.32 -7.67
N HIS A 276 9.64 -5.01 -8.20
CA HIS A 276 9.96 -5.18 -9.62
C HIS A 276 9.95 -6.64 -10.10
N ALA A 277 10.04 -7.63 -9.20
CA ALA A 277 9.85 -9.04 -9.56
C ALA A 277 8.46 -9.28 -10.21
N PHE A 278 7.45 -8.49 -9.83
CA PHE A 278 6.08 -8.62 -10.32
C PHE A 278 5.85 -7.98 -11.69
N LYS A 279 6.86 -7.31 -12.28
CA LYS A 279 6.82 -6.95 -13.71
C LYS A 279 6.67 -8.19 -14.60
N ALA A 280 7.19 -9.33 -14.15
CA ALA A 280 7.10 -10.60 -14.84
C ALA A 280 5.65 -11.09 -15.03
N VAL A 281 4.69 -10.64 -14.21
CA VAL A 281 3.27 -10.98 -14.36
C VAL A 281 2.76 -10.63 -15.76
N LEU A 282 3.15 -9.47 -16.29
CA LEU A 282 2.78 -9.01 -17.63
C LEU A 282 3.62 -9.66 -18.75
N ILE A 283 4.89 -9.95 -18.49
CA ILE A 283 5.81 -10.56 -19.48
C ILE A 283 5.43 -12.03 -19.73
N LEU A 284 5.21 -12.80 -18.67
CA LEU A 284 4.81 -14.20 -18.75
C LEU A 284 3.40 -14.34 -19.37
N TRP A 285 2.53 -13.35 -19.20
CA TRP A 285 1.26 -13.28 -19.91
C TRP A 285 1.45 -13.12 -21.42
N PHE A 286 2.34 -12.21 -21.85
CA PHE A 286 2.61 -11.98 -23.28
C PHE A 286 3.17 -13.22 -23.96
N GLN A 287 4.05 -13.95 -23.27
CA GLN A 287 4.63 -15.21 -23.74
C GLN A 287 3.59 -16.35 -23.80
N ARG A 288 2.55 -16.35 -22.95
CA ARG A 288 1.43 -17.31 -23.02
C ARG A 288 0.45 -17.01 -24.15
N SER A 289 0.24 -15.74 -24.50
CA SER A 289 -0.73 -15.34 -25.54
C SER A 289 -0.20 -15.47 -26.97
N CYS A 290 1.13 -15.46 -27.17
CA CYS A 290 1.76 -15.55 -28.48
C CYS A 290 2.45 -16.91 -28.70
N CYS A 291 1.85 -17.82 -29.47
CA CYS A 291 2.54 -19.01 -30.02
C CYS A 291 3.41 -18.68 -31.26
N SER A 292 4.01 -17.49 -31.33
CA SER A 292 4.97 -17.14 -32.40
C SER A 292 6.01 -16.16 -31.88
N PRO A 293 7.30 -16.34 -32.20
CA PRO A 293 8.37 -15.49 -31.69
C PRO A 293 8.37 -14.16 -32.46
N ILE A 294 7.77 -13.11 -31.89
CA ILE A 294 8.01 -11.75 -32.34
C ILE A 294 9.08 -11.14 -31.44
N VAL A 295 10.17 -10.76 -32.10
CA VAL A 295 11.41 -10.21 -31.58
C VAL A 295 11.13 -8.93 -30.77
N ILE A 296 11.34 -8.97 -29.46
CA ILE A 296 11.56 -7.75 -28.65
C ILE A 296 13.07 -7.47 -28.69
N SER A 297 13.53 -6.78 -29.74
CA SER A 297 14.87 -6.19 -29.76
C SER A 297 14.80 -4.82 -29.09
N SER A 298 14.93 -4.77 -27.75
CA SER A 298 15.48 -3.59 -27.01
C SER A 298 15.63 -3.78 -25.50
N VAL A 299 15.28 -4.93 -24.90
CA VAL A 299 15.70 -5.26 -23.52
C VAL A 299 16.73 -6.36 -23.61
N ALA A 300 18.00 -5.96 -23.71
CA ALA A 300 19.11 -6.89 -23.77
C ALA A 300 19.21 -7.68 -22.46
N ASN A 301 19.36 -9.00 -22.62
CA ASN A 301 19.77 -10.01 -21.64
C ASN A 301 18.71 -10.53 -20.65
N MET A 302 17.65 -11.17 -21.17
CA MET A 302 17.14 -12.39 -20.54
C MET A 302 16.84 -13.42 -21.62
N GLU A 303 17.55 -14.55 -21.57
CA GLU A 303 17.25 -15.75 -22.33
C GLU A 303 15.79 -16.21 -22.04
N PRO A 304 15.04 -16.69 -23.06
CA PRO A 304 13.70 -17.23 -22.85
C PRO A 304 13.80 -18.66 -22.25
N PHE A 305 12.67 -19.39 -22.20
CA PHE A 305 12.50 -20.78 -21.74
C PHE A 305 12.14 -20.93 -20.25
N GLY A 306 11.11 -21.68 -19.83
CA GLY A 306 10.19 -22.55 -20.56
C GLY A 306 9.51 -23.51 -19.57
N SER A 307 8.32 -23.16 -19.10
CA SER A 307 7.34 -24.13 -18.60
C SER A 307 5.99 -23.80 -19.25
N VAL A 308 5.74 -24.48 -20.37
CA VAL A 308 4.58 -24.24 -21.24
C VAL A 308 3.35 -24.89 -20.61
N LEU A 309 2.63 -24.12 -19.79
CA LEU A 309 1.24 -24.42 -19.43
C LEU A 309 0.37 -24.12 -20.66
N HIS A 310 0.11 -25.14 -21.49
CA HIS A 310 -0.86 -25.07 -22.58
C HIS A 310 -2.27 -24.84 -22.01
N GLY A 311 -2.80 -23.64 -22.22
CA GLY A 311 -4.19 -23.29 -21.92
C GLY A 311 -4.54 -22.02 -22.68
N ALA A 312 -5.39 -22.17 -23.70
CA ALA A 312 -5.87 -21.08 -24.54
C ALA A 312 -6.96 -20.29 -23.80
N GLU A 313 -6.57 -19.35 -22.96
CA GLU A 313 -7.50 -18.45 -22.27
C GLU A 313 -6.97 -17.02 -22.33
N ARG A 314 -7.68 -16.16 -23.08
CA ARG A 314 -7.37 -14.73 -23.25
C ARG A 314 -7.49 -14.00 -21.91
N GLY A 315 -6.38 -13.80 -21.19
CA GLY A 315 -6.39 -12.98 -19.97
C GLY A 315 -6.55 -11.48 -20.28
N GLU A 316 -7.03 -10.70 -19.33
CA GLU A 316 -7.09 -9.24 -19.44
C GLU A 316 -5.78 -8.63 -18.91
N ARG A 317 -5.35 -7.50 -19.48
CA ARG A 317 -4.12 -6.81 -19.01
C ARG A 317 -4.39 -6.13 -17.67
N ALA A 318 -3.49 -6.30 -16.70
CA ALA A 318 -3.58 -5.70 -15.38
C ALA A 318 -2.89 -4.33 -15.30
N ALA A 319 -3.42 -3.43 -14.48
CA ALA A 319 -2.78 -2.18 -14.09
C ALA A 319 -1.89 -2.43 -12.87
N LEU A 320 -0.60 -2.10 -12.93
CA LEU A 320 0.35 -2.35 -11.84
C LEU A 320 0.96 -1.03 -11.37
N LEU A 321 0.97 -0.82 -10.05
CA LEU A 321 1.79 0.17 -9.35
C LEU A 321 2.80 -0.54 -8.45
N LEU A 322 4.07 -0.25 -8.60
CA LEU A 322 5.18 -0.91 -7.91
C LEU A 322 5.97 0.14 -7.14
N SER A 323 6.17 -0.08 -5.84
CA SER A 323 7.00 0.79 -4.99
C SER A 323 8.46 0.81 -5.46
N PRO A 324 9.25 1.80 -5.01
CA PRO A 324 10.71 1.76 -5.16
C PRO A 324 11.32 0.49 -4.55
N LEU A 325 12.47 0.07 -5.07
CA LEU A 325 13.26 -1.02 -4.49
C LEU A 325 14.03 -0.58 -3.24
N ARG A 326 14.27 0.73 -3.10
CA ARG A 326 14.93 1.34 -1.95
C ARG A 326 14.13 2.56 -1.48
N PRO A 327 13.97 2.74 -0.16
CA PRO A 327 13.29 3.92 0.36
C PRO A 327 14.16 5.17 0.16
N ALA A 328 13.52 6.32 -0.06
CA ALA A 328 14.20 7.60 -0.11
C ALA A 328 14.30 8.17 1.31
N ASN A 329 15.47 7.98 1.94
CA ASN A 329 15.72 8.39 3.33
C ASN A 329 16.76 9.50 3.38
N LEU A 330 16.52 10.50 4.24
CA LEU A 330 17.54 11.47 4.62
C LEU A 330 18.52 10.80 5.62
N PRO A 331 19.85 10.90 5.40
CA PRO A 331 20.85 10.28 6.28
C PRO A 331 20.79 10.72 7.76
N ASP A 332 20.31 11.93 8.03
CA ASP A 332 20.31 12.56 9.36
C ASP A 332 18.93 12.64 10.04
N ALA A 333 17.88 12.14 9.39
CA ALA A 333 16.54 12.21 9.94
C ALA A 333 16.30 11.02 10.90
N ASN A 334 16.39 11.25 12.22
CA ASN A 334 15.87 10.36 13.26
C ASN A 334 14.32 10.33 13.26
N ILE A 335 13.71 10.25 12.08
CA ILE A 335 12.27 10.12 11.91
C ILE A 335 11.98 8.63 11.93
N ALA A 336 11.26 8.17 12.95
CA ALA A 336 10.72 6.82 12.95
C ALA A 336 9.89 6.64 11.67
N GLN A 337 10.38 5.82 10.74
CA GLN A 337 9.64 5.49 9.52
C GLN A 337 8.52 4.52 9.88
N ASN A 338 7.43 5.07 10.36
CA ASN A 338 6.26 4.32 10.78
C ASN A 338 5.36 4.13 9.55
N GLY A 339 5.55 3.00 8.87
CA GLY A 339 4.83 2.60 7.65
C GLY A 339 5.59 2.87 6.36
N SER A 340 4.98 2.48 5.24
CA SER A 340 5.53 2.64 3.90
C SER A 340 5.38 4.06 3.37
N GLN A 341 6.50 4.65 2.96
CA GLN A 341 6.53 5.95 2.28
C GLN A 341 5.71 5.92 0.97
N PHE A 342 5.81 4.81 0.22
CA PHE A 342 5.07 4.67 -1.04
C PHE A 342 3.57 4.67 -0.80
N THR A 343 3.11 3.84 0.14
CA THR A 343 1.68 3.81 0.53
C THR A 343 1.24 5.15 1.06
N PHE A 344 2.07 5.83 1.85
CA PHE A 344 1.72 7.14 2.38
C PHE A 344 1.54 8.19 1.28
N PHE A 345 2.37 8.20 0.24
CA PHE A 345 2.15 9.05 -0.93
C PHE A 345 0.84 8.74 -1.66
N LEU A 346 0.49 7.45 -1.79
CA LEU A 346 -0.76 7.03 -2.44
C LEU A 346 -2.01 7.42 -1.62
N THR A 347 -1.90 7.55 -0.30
CA THR A 347 -3.04 7.80 0.59
C THR A 347 -3.14 9.26 1.06
N ALA A 348 -2.01 9.96 1.17
CA ALA A 348 -1.90 11.35 1.64
C ALA A 348 -0.65 12.03 1.03
N PRO A 349 -0.68 12.45 -0.25
CA PRO A 349 0.50 12.88 -0.99
C PRO A 349 1.25 14.08 -0.40
N LEU A 350 0.52 15.11 0.08
CA LEU A 350 1.15 16.31 0.68
C LEU A 350 1.77 15.98 2.03
N SER A 351 1.07 15.20 2.85
CA SER A 351 1.57 14.67 4.13
C SER A 351 2.86 13.87 3.94
N ALA A 352 2.88 12.98 2.95
CA ALA A 352 4.05 12.18 2.61
C ALA A 352 5.21 13.05 2.10
N PHE A 353 4.92 14.09 1.32
CA PHE A 353 5.91 15.08 0.91
C PHE A 353 6.53 15.79 2.12
N CYS A 354 5.72 16.28 3.06
CA CYS A 354 6.21 16.92 4.28
C CYS A 354 7.07 15.97 5.11
N GLN A 355 6.63 14.71 5.31
CA GLN A 355 7.41 13.72 6.04
C GLN A 355 8.75 13.41 5.35
N LEU A 356 8.75 13.27 4.02
CA LEU A 356 9.96 13.00 3.22
C LEU A 356 11.05 14.05 3.45
N VAL A 357 10.66 15.32 3.55
CA VAL A 357 11.58 16.45 3.70
C VAL A 357 11.85 16.82 5.17
N GLY A 358 11.29 16.06 6.12
CA GLY A 358 11.46 16.25 7.55
C GLY A 358 10.62 17.37 8.17
N LEU A 359 9.51 17.75 7.53
CA LEU A 359 8.54 18.70 8.06
C LEU A 359 7.43 17.97 8.83
N SER A 360 7.13 18.43 10.03
CA SER A 360 5.97 17.99 10.79
C SER A 360 4.76 18.90 10.48
N PRO A 361 3.60 18.36 10.10
CA PRO A 361 2.40 19.16 9.86
C PRO A 361 1.96 20.06 11.03
N PRO A 362 2.01 19.65 12.32
CA PRO A 362 1.65 20.54 13.43
C PRO A 362 2.59 21.74 13.59
N ASP A 363 3.79 21.71 13.00
CA ASP A 363 4.74 22.83 13.02
C ASP A 363 4.47 23.84 11.88
N THR A 364 3.58 23.50 10.96
CA THR A 364 3.25 24.33 9.78
C THR A 364 1.97 25.11 10.05
N GLU A 365 2.00 26.42 9.88
CA GLU A 365 0.81 27.27 9.97
C GLU A 365 -0.31 26.74 9.06
N THR A 366 -1.54 26.64 9.57
CA THR A 366 -2.69 26.07 8.84
C THR A 366 -2.89 26.67 7.45
N ASP A 367 -2.62 27.97 7.29
CA ASP A 367 -2.73 28.68 6.01
C ASP A 367 -1.65 28.25 5.01
N VAL A 368 -0.41 28.03 5.48
CA VAL A 368 0.69 27.52 4.66
C VAL A 368 0.36 26.13 4.13
N TYR A 369 -0.19 25.24 4.97
CA TYR A 369 -0.58 23.91 4.51
C TYR A 369 -1.75 23.97 3.50
N SER A 370 -2.76 24.80 3.76
CA SER A 370 -3.90 25.02 2.85
C SER A 370 -3.45 25.53 1.47
N ASP A 371 -2.49 26.45 1.43
CA ASP A 371 -1.94 26.94 0.17
C ASP A 371 -1.15 25.88 -0.59
N ALA A 372 -0.41 25.01 0.13
CA ALA A 372 0.25 23.86 -0.46
C ALA A 372 -0.76 22.86 -1.05
N GLU A 373 -1.90 22.64 -0.38
CA GLU A 373 -2.98 21.83 -0.92
C GLU A 373 -3.57 22.40 -2.21
N LYS A 374 -3.71 23.73 -2.31
CA LYS A 374 -4.15 24.39 -3.55
C LYS A 374 -3.15 24.19 -4.69
N ILE A 375 -1.85 24.27 -4.41
CA ILE A 375 -0.80 23.99 -5.40
C ILE A 375 -0.96 22.56 -5.92
N LEU A 376 -1.09 21.58 -5.02
CA LEU A 376 -1.23 20.17 -5.39
C LEU A 376 -2.55 19.89 -6.13
N SER A 377 -3.66 20.46 -5.67
CA SER A 377 -4.98 20.30 -6.30
C SER A 377 -5.02 20.86 -7.72
N THR A 378 -4.37 22.01 -7.95
CA THR A 378 -4.23 22.60 -9.28
C THR A 378 -3.44 21.67 -10.21
N ALA A 379 -2.30 21.16 -9.74
CA ALA A 379 -1.47 20.23 -10.51
C ALA A 379 -2.22 18.93 -10.86
N PHE A 380 -3.00 18.39 -9.93
CA PHE A 380 -3.81 17.18 -10.17
C PHE A 380 -4.94 17.43 -11.16
N SER A 381 -5.57 18.60 -11.12
CA SER A 381 -6.59 19.01 -12.10
C SER A 381 -6.02 19.01 -13.51
N GLU A 382 -4.84 19.59 -13.70
CA GLU A 382 -4.17 19.67 -14.99
C GLU A 382 -3.71 18.29 -15.48
N LEU A 383 -3.08 17.48 -14.61
CA LEU A 383 -2.70 16.11 -14.95
C LEU A 383 -3.89 15.25 -15.35
N GLU A 384 -5.01 15.39 -14.65
CA GLU A 384 -6.21 14.63 -14.97
C GLU A 384 -6.70 14.94 -16.38
N VAL A 385 -6.71 16.23 -16.78
CA VAL A 385 -7.05 16.63 -18.14
C VAL A 385 -6.04 16.07 -19.14
N ILE A 386 -4.74 16.12 -18.86
CA ILE A 386 -3.70 15.56 -19.73
C ILE A 386 -3.90 14.04 -19.94
N LEU A 387 -4.09 13.28 -18.86
CA LEU A 387 -4.36 11.84 -18.91
C LEU A 387 -5.65 11.55 -19.69
N CYS A 388 -6.72 12.26 -19.37
CA CYS A 388 -8.03 12.08 -19.97
C CYS A 388 -8.14 12.69 -21.38
N THR A 389 -7.10 13.31 -21.93
CA THR A 389 -7.08 13.77 -23.34
C THR A 389 -6.00 13.05 -24.15
N SER A 390 -5.01 12.43 -23.51
CA SER A 390 -3.92 11.72 -24.15
C SER A 390 -4.41 10.68 -25.15
N LYS A 391 -3.74 10.65 -26.31
CA LYS A 391 -3.96 9.68 -27.40
C LYS A 391 -3.05 8.46 -27.29
N SER A 392 -1.98 8.55 -26.50
CA SER A 392 -0.99 7.49 -26.27
C SER A 392 -1.24 6.69 -24.98
N LEU A 393 -2.35 6.97 -24.29
CA LEU A 393 -2.73 6.25 -23.08
C LEU A 393 -3.11 4.80 -23.40
N ASP A 394 -2.45 3.84 -22.74
CA ASP A 394 -2.80 2.42 -22.86
C ASP A 394 -4.26 2.18 -22.43
N LEU A 395 -4.92 1.22 -23.09
CA LEU A 395 -6.31 0.86 -22.82
C LEU A 395 -6.53 0.47 -21.35
N VAL A 396 -5.55 -0.18 -20.71
CA VAL A 396 -5.64 -0.57 -19.29
C VAL A 396 -5.89 0.64 -18.41
N TRP A 397 -5.13 1.73 -18.61
CA TRP A 397 -5.32 2.97 -17.87
C TRP A 397 -6.63 3.65 -18.25
N ALA A 398 -6.98 3.66 -19.54
CA ALA A 398 -8.24 4.24 -20.02
C ALA A 398 -9.48 3.58 -19.38
N GLN A 399 -9.45 2.28 -19.08
CA GLN A 399 -10.56 1.54 -18.48
C GLN A 399 -10.76 1.81 -16.99
N VAL A 400 -9.71 2.26 -16.29
CA VAL A 400 -9.75 2.50 -14.83
C VAL A 400 -9.87 3.98 -14.47
N LEU A 401 -9.50 4.91 -15.36
CA LEU A 401 -9.60 6.36 -15.11
C LEU A 401 -11.04 6.87 -14.91
N SER A 402 -12.05 6.13 -15.36
CA SER A 402 -13.45 6.46 -15.07
C SER A 402 -13.81 6.30 -13.60
N ASP A 403 -13.11 5.43 -12.88
CA ASP A 403 -13.35 5.22 -11.45
C ASP A 403 -12.61 6.29 -10.62
N PRO A 404 -13.32 7.01 -9.72
CA PRO A 404 -12.73 8.11 -8.97
C PRO A 404 -11.64 7.67 -7.99
N PHE A 405 -11.77 6.49 -7.37
CA PHE A 405 -10.75 5.99 -6.43
C PHE A 405 -9.48 5.58 -7.16
N LEU A 406 -9.62 4.82 -8.25
CA LEU A 406 -8.47 4.38 -9.04
C LEU A 406 -7.78 5.55 -9.74
N ARG A 407 -8.54 6.50 -10.28
CA ARG A 407 -7.98 7.74 -10.85
C ARG A 407 -7.19 8.53 -9.82
N ARG A 408 -7.72 8.69 -8.61
CA ARG A 408 -7.03 9.37 -7.51
C ARG A 408 -5.71 8.68 -7.16
N LEU A 409 -5.68 7.35 -7.10
CA LEU A 409 -4.44 6.59 -6.86
C LEU A 409 -3.41 6.81 -7.97
N ILE A 410 -3.83 6.86 -9.24
CA ILE A 410 -2.94 7.11 -10.38
C ILE A 410 -2.31 8.52 -10.30
N LEU A 411 -3.11 9.56 -10.02
CA LEU A 411 -2.60 10.92 -9.88
C LEU A 411 -1.59 11.03 -8.72
N ARG A 412 -1.91 10.42 -7.58
CA ARG A 412 -1.03 10.38 -6.41
C ARG A 412 0.25 9.57 -6.68
N PHE A 413 0.18 8.51 -7.47
CA PHE A 413 1.35 7.77 -7.95
C PHE A 413 2.25 8.64 -8.83
N ILE A 414 1.69 9.39 -9.79
CA ILE A 414 2.45 10.30 -10.66
C ILE A 414 3.19 11.34 -9.81
N PHE A 415 2.51 11.90 -8.82
CA PHE A 415 3.12 12.84 -7.88
C PHE A 415 4.25 12.20 -7.07
N CYS A 416 4.01 11.03 -6.48
CA CYS A 416 5.02 10.25 -5.75
C CYS A 416 6.29 10.05 -6.59
N ARG A 417 6.12 9.57 -7.83
CA ARG A 417 7.22 9.34 -8.76
C ARG A 417 7.98 10.62 -9.06
N SER A 418 7.27 11.74 -9.27
CA SER A 418 7.87 13.02 -9.59
C SER A 418 8.66 13.60 -8.43
N VAL A 419 8.08 13.61 -7.22
CA VAL A 419 8.75 14.05 -6.00
C VAL A 419 10.03 13.24 -5.77
N LEU A 420 9.95 11.91 -5.86
CA LEU A 420 11.11 11.05 -5.65
C LEU A 420 12.19 11.24 -6.74
N SER A 421 11.79 11.54 -7.99
CA SER A 421 12.73 11.86 -9.07
C SER A 421 13.57 13.09 -8.77
N PHE A 422 12.96 14.14 -8.22
CA PHE A 422 13.66 15.37 -7.89
C PHE A 422 14.36 15.32 -6.52
N PHE A 423 13.93 14.46 -5.60
CA PHE A 423 14.47 14.37 -4.24
C PHE A 423 15.76 13.52 -4.13
N CYS A 424 16.11 12.72 -5.15
CA CYS A 424 17.18 11.73 -5.02
C CYS A 424 18.62 12.29 -5.02
N LEU A 425 19.43 11.78 -4.09
CA LEU A 425 20.79 12.24 -3.74
C LEU A 425 21.96 11.45 -4.38
N SER A 426 21.76 10.47 -5.28
CA SER A 426 22.92 9.77 -5.92
C SER A 426 22.63 9.04 -7.24
N GLN A 427 23.71 8.69 -7.94
CA GLN A 427 23.89 8.26 -9.35
C GLN A 427 23.11 7.00 -9.84
N ASN A 428 22.16 6.44 -9.09
CA ASN A 428 21.35 5.29 -9.51
C ASN A 428 19.84 5.57 -9.35
N SER A 429 19.26 6.33 -10.27
CA SER A 429 17.88 6.83 -10.22
C SER A 429 16.82 5.74 -10.05
N ASP A 430 16.93 4.63 -10.80
CA ASP A 430 15.77 3.74 -11.03
C ASP A 430 15.40 2.87 -9.82
N GLN A 431 16.31 2.67 -8.86
CA GLN A 431 16.03 1.86 -7.66
C GLN A 431 15.20 2.63 -6.62
N TYR A 432 15.22 3.96 -6.67
CA TYR A 432 14.51 4.85 -5.75
C TYR A 432 13.18 5.37 -6.31
N LEU A 433 12.87 4.99 -7.56
CA LEU A 433 11.65 5.41 -8.24
C LEU A 433 10.59 4.31 -8.22
N PRO A 434 9.33 4.67 -7.94
CA PRO A 434 8.23 3.76 -8.16
C PRO A 434 8.03 3.57 -9.67
N SER A 435 7.55 2.40 -10.06
CA SER A 435 7.28 2.07 -11.46
C SER A 435 5.84 1.59 -11.65
N CYS A 436 5.33 1.72 -12.87
CA CYS A 436 3.99 1.25 -13.22
C CYS A 436 4.03 0.47 -14.54
N LEU A 437 3.04 -0.40 -14.73
CA LEU A 437 2.83 -1.09 -15.99
C LEU A 437 1.33 -1.16 -16.31
N PRO A 438 0.91 -0.91 -17.57
CA PRO A 438 1.72 -0.38 -18.68
C PRO A 438 2.34 0.99 -18.36
N LEU A 439 3.36 1.42 -19.11
CA LEU A 439 3.95 2.74 -18.87
C LEU A 439 2.91 3.85 -19.11
N LEU A 440 2.91 4.84 -18.24
CA LEU A 440 2.13 6.07 -18.44
C LEU A 440 2.76 6.94 -19.54
N PRO A 441 1.98 7.77 -20.25
CA PRO A 441 2.50 8.66 -21.28
C PRO A 441 3.56 9.66 -20.78
N ASP A 442 4.50 10.04 -21.64
CA ASP A 442 5.56 11.02 -21.31
C ASP A 442 5.00 12.40 -20.89
N SER A 443 3.78 12.72 -21.31
CA SER A 443 3.07 13.94 -20.93
C SER A 443 2.77 14.06 -19.43
N VAL A 444 2.89 12.96 -18.67
CA VAL A 444 2.76 12.92 -17.21
C VAL A 444 4.02 12.35 -16.53
N SER A 445 5.16 12.40 -17.23
CA SER A 445 6.45 12.03 -16.67
C SER A 445 6.88 13.03 -15.58
N PRO A 446 7.86 12.67 -14.72
CA PRO A 446 8.46 13.60 -13.77
C PRO A 446 8.92 14.92 -14.40
N ASP A 447 9.43 14.87 -15.63
CA ASP A 447 9.94 16.02 -16.38
C ASP A 447 8.85 16.83 -17.10
N SER A 448 7.57 16.46 -16.95
CA SER A 448 6.46 17.25 -17.47
C SER A 448 6.41 18.62 -16.80
N GLU A 449 6.09 19.66 -17.57
CA GLU A 449 6.02 21.05 -17.09
C GLU A 449 5.12 21.19 -15.86
N VAL A 450 3.96 20.51 -15.86
CA VAL A 450 3.00 20.51 -14.75
C VAL A 450 3.63 19.96 -13.47
N MET A 451 4.29 18.79 -13.54
CA MET A 451 4.89 18.17 -12.35
C MET A 451 6.13 18.89 -11.86
N GLN A 452 7.01 19.30 -12.77
CA GLN A 452 8.17 20.09 -12.41
C GLN A 452 7.75 21.41 -11.74
N ALA A 453 6.82 22.16 -12.34
CA ALA A 453 6.31 23.40 -11.76
C ALA A 453 5.64 23.18 -10.40
N ALA A 454 4.84 22.12 -10.25
CA ALA A 454 4.17 21.79 -8.99
C ALA A 454 5.18 21.48 -7.88
N VAL A 455 6.17 20.62 -8.13
CA VAL A 455 7.18 20.25 -7.13
C VAL A 455 8.08 21.45 -6.78
N VAL A 456 8.49 22.25 -7.78
CA VAL A 456 9.25 23.49 -7.55
C VAL A 456 8.45 24.47 -6.68
N ARG A 457 7.16 24.69 -6.99
CA ARG A 457 6.29 25.58 -6.22
C ARG A 457 6.12 25.09 -4.78
N LEU A 458 5.87 23.81 -4.57
CA LEU A 458 5.79 23.22 -3.23
C LEU A 458 7.11 23.38 -2.47
N ALA A 459 8.24 23.06 -3.09
CA ALA A 459 9.54 23.15 -2.45
C ALA A 459 9.93 24.60 -2.11
N LYS A 460 9.59 25.57 -2.96
CA LYS A 460 9.75 27.01 -2.67
C LYS A 460 8.81 27.47 -1.55
N HIS A 461 7.54 27.05 -1.59
CA HIS A 461 6.53 27.38 -0.58
C HIS A 461 6.95 26.95 0.83
N PHE A 462 7.48 25.73 0.95
CA PHE A 462 8.03 25.20 2.21
C PHE A 462 9.49 25.60 2.49
N LYS A 463 10.12 26.42 1.64
CA LYS A 463 11.53 26.88 1.78
C LYS A 463 12.56 25.74 1.81
N ILE A 464 12.29 24.65 1.10
CA ILE A 464 13.10 23.42 1.03
C ILE A 464 13.61 23.13 -0.38
N ALA A 465 13.58 24.10 -1.30
CA ALA A 465 14.06 23.92 -2.68
C ALA A 465 15.49 23.35 -2.78
N HIS A 466 16.34 23.63 -1.79
CA HIS A 466 17.71 23.09 -1.68
C HIS A 466 17.78 21.57 -1.51
N ARG A 467 16.67 20.89 -1.17
CA ARG A 467 16.58 19.43 -1.04
C ARG A 467 16.25 18.73 -2.35
N PHE A 468 16.00 19.48 -3.41
CA PHE A 468 15.56 18.96 -4.70
C PHE A 468 16.52 19.38 -5.81
N HIS A 469 16.73 18.47 -6.76
CA HIS A 469 17.51 18.70 -7.97
C HIS A 469 16.56 18.92 -9.14
N PHE A 470 16.29 20.20 -9.42
CA PHE A 470 15.66 20.61 -10.67
C PHE A 470 16.80 20.84 -11.66
N GLY A 471 16.91 20.05 -12.73
CA GLY A 471 17.96 20.24 -13.74
C GLY A 471 18.03 21.71 -14.20
N ASP A 472 19.25 22.19 -14.51
CA ASP A 472 19.55 23.60 -14.76
C ASP A 472 18.56 24.25 -15.75
N MET A 473 17.65 25.07 -15.23
CA MET A 473 16.93 26.09 -15.99
C MET A 473 16.84 27.35 -15.12
N GLU A 474 17.85 28.20 -15.28
CA GLU A 474 17.80 29.63 -14.95
C GLU A 474 16.79 30.37 -15.85
#